data_AF-A0A7D5CAJ7-F1
#
_entry.id   AF-A0A7D5CAJ7-F1
#
_cell.length_a   1.000
_cell.length_b   1.000
_cell.length_c   1.000
_cell.angle_alpha   90.00
_cell.angle_beta   90.00
_cell.angle_gamma   90.00
#
_symmetry.space_group_name_H-M   'P 1'
#
loop_
_entity.id
_entity.type
_entity.pdbx_description
1 polymer ?
#
loop_
_entity_poly.entity_id
_entity_poly.type
_entity_poly.pdbx_seq_one_letter_code
_entity_poly.pdbx_strand_id
1 'polypeptide(L)'
;MPSPLAALSAAVGSLLDRSRRHFETSRSRSGAVAVGLVLLVTLATVGGIVGLGAAFDATIDREVTVDNPDRPSETTCESFGDDSLIGEQCDRPERIDVDVGEELRRATGDYVAYGLFGVPIWWGIFALALHGGARLAGGDGSVGDSFVIAAWALVPEILRLATGLAAVWYALSTATVGGETIRAIANEIVAAIGTMQVPLIVASALVIAVQWVIVVGGLEAAHDLDRGTAGAVAGAFAVLGFLLAAV
;
A
#
# COMPACT_ATOMS: atom_id res chain seq x y z
N MET A 1 -21.49 -34.79 -15.04
CA MET A 1 -20.90 -34.01 -13.93
C MET A 1 -20.77 -32.57 -14.43
N PRO A 2 -21.28 -31.55 -13.73
CA PRO A 2 -21.07 -30.17 -14.15
C PRO A 2 -19.57 -29.88 -14.20
N SER A 3 -19.14 -29.13 -15.21
CA SER A 3 -17.73 -28.79 -15.35
C SER A 3 -17.31 -27.85 -14.20
N PRO A 4 -16.07 -27.94 -13.71
CA PRO A 4 -15.57 -27.01 -12.69
C PRO A 4 -15.65 -25.55 -13.17
N LEU A 5 -15.55 -25.32 -14.47
CA LEU A 5 -15.72 -24.01 -15.09
C LEU A 5 -17.16 -23.48 -14.96
N ALA A 6 -18.17 -24.35 -15.06
CA ALA A 6 -19.57 -23.95 -14.86
C ALA A 6 -19.86 -23.58 -13.40
N ALA A 7 -19.22 -24.27 -12.44
CA ALA A 7 -19.34 -23.91 -11.03
C ALA A 7 -18.67 -22.56 -10.74
N LEU A 8 -17.49 -22.31 -11.32
CA LEU A 8 -16.78 -21.04 -11.18
C LEU A 8 -17.57 -19.88 -11.80
N SER A 9 -18.09 -20.05 -13.02
CA SER A 9 -18.87 -18.99 -13.68
C SER A 9 -20.15 -18.66 -12.91
N ALA A 10 -20.84 -19.67 -12.36
CA ALA A 10 -22.00 -19.46 -11.51
C ALA A 10 -21.66 -18.71 -10.21
N ALA A 11 -20.51 -19.03 -9.59
CA ALA A 11 -20.03 -18.32 -8.40
C ALA A 11 -19.72 -16.85 -8.69
N VAL A 12 -19.00 -16.57 -9.78
CA VAL A 12 -18.69 -15.19 -10.21
C VAL A 12 -19.97 -14.42 -10.53
N GLY A 13 -20.91 -15.02 -11.26
CA GLY A 13 -22.21 -14.42 -11.56
C GLY A 13 -22.98 -14.05 -10.28
N SER A 14 -23.03 -14.96 -9.31
CA SER A 14 -23.68 -14.71 -8.01
C SER A 14 -23.03 -13.57 -7.22
N LEU A 15 -21.70 -13.44 -7.28
CA LEU A 15 -20.96 -12.35 -6.64
C LEU A 15 -21.24 -11.01 -7.32
N LEU A 16 -21.28 -10.96 -8.65
CA LEU A 16 -21.64 -9.76 -9.42
C LEU A 16 -23.08 -9.33 -9.11
N ASP A 17 -24.03 -10.27 -9.08
CA ASP A 17 -25.42 -9.98 -8.73
C ASP A 17 -25.57 -9.48 -7.29
N ARG A 18 -24.74 -9.98 -6.36
CA ARG A 18 -24.71 -9.48 -4.97
C ARG A 18 -24.13 -8.07 -4.89
N SER A 19 -23.04 -7.82 -5.61
CA SER A 19 -22.39 -6.51 -5.69
C SER A 19 -23.37 -5.46 -6.22
N ARG A 20 -24.00 -5.71 -7.37
CA ARG A 20 -25.01 -4.84 -7.97
C ARG A 20 -26.15 -4.52 -7.01
N ARG A 21 -26.76 -5.54 -6.39
CA ARG A 21 -27.86 -5.36 -5.42
C ARG A 21 -27.45 -4.50 -4.23
N HIS A 22 -26.21 -4.60 -3.77
CA HIS A 22 -25.71 -3.76 -2.68
C HIS A 22 -25.73 -2.28 -3.06
N PHE A 23 -25.24 -1.92 -4.24
CA PHE A 23 -25.24 -0.54 -4.73
C PHE A 23 -26.67 -0.02 -5.02
N GLU A 24 -27.56 -0.85 -5.55
CA GLU A 24 -28.97 -0.49 -5.76
C GLU A 24 -29.68 -0.16 -4.44
N THR A 25 -29.45 -0.95 -3.39
CA THR A 25 -30.09 -0.78 -2.08
C THR A 25 -29.50 0.33 -1.22
N SER A 26 -28.22 0.69 -1.44
CA SER A 26 -27.47 1.61 -0.58
C SER A 26 -27.40 3.05 -1.10
N ARG A 27 -28.08 3.36 -2.21
CA ARG A 27 -27.95 4.62 -2.96
C ARG A 27 -28.21 5.90 -2.13
N SER A 28 -29.10 5.85 -1.12
CA SER A 28 -29.50 7.03 -0.33
C SER A 28 -28.53 7.45 0.78
N ARG A 29 -27.56 6.59 1.17
CA ARG A 29 -26.60 6.85 2.26
C ARG A 29 -25.14 6.83 1.81
N SER A 30 -24.91 6.79 0.50
CA SER A 30 -23.64 6.39 -0.11
C SER A 30 -22.49 7.35 0.14
N GLY A 31 -22.71 8.66 0.10
CA GLY A 31 -21.63 9.67 0.17
C GLY A 31 -20.89 9.69 1.51
N ALA A 32 -21.61 9.76 2.64
CA ALA A 32 -20.99 9.77 3.96
C ALA A 32 -20.28 8.44 4.27
N VAL A 33 -20.87 7.32 3.83
CA VAL A 33 -20.25 6.00 3.94
C VAL A 33 -18.94 5.95 3.14
N ALA A 34 -18.93 6.46 1.91
CA ALA A 34 -17.73 6.50 1.07
C ALA A 34 -16.58 7.26 1.76
N VAL A 35 -16.85 8.46 2.29
CA VAL A 35 -15.84 9.23 3.03
C VAL A 35 -15.36 8.47 4.27
N GLY A 36 -16.27 7.84 5.02
CA GLY A 36 -15.93 7.01 6.18
C GLY A 36 -15.04 5.82 5.82
N LEU A 37 -15.30 5.15 4.69
CA LEU A 37 -14.47 4.04 4.20
C LEU A 37 -13.08 4.52 3.78
N VAL A 38 -12.98 5.65 3.08
CA VAL A 38 -11.69 6.24 2.69
C VAL A 38 -10.88 6.61 3.92
N LEU A 39 -11.51 7.23 4.93
CA LEU A 39 -10.87 7.55 6.19
C LEU A 39 -10.39 6.28 6.90
N LEU A 40 -11.22 5.23 6.96
CA LEU A 40 -10.84 3.95 7.54
C LEU A 40 -9.60 3.35 6.85
N VAL A 41 -9.60 3.31 5.51
CA VAL A 41 -8.47 2.78 4.74
C VAL A 41 -7.23 3.65 4.94
N THR A 42 -7.38 4.98 4.96
CA THR A 42 -6.27 5.92 5.22
C THR A 42 -5.64 5.66 6.58
N LEU A 43 -6.45 5.53 7.63
CA LEU A 43 -5.97 5.23 8.98
C LEU A 43 -5.36 3.83 9.05
N ALA A 44 -5.93 2.84 8.35
CA ALA A 44 -5.36 1.51 8.27
C ALA A 44 -3.98 1.54 7.58
N THR A 45 -3.82 2.28 6.48
CA THR A 45 -2.55 2.46 5.78
C THR A 45 -1.51 3.13 6.68
N VAL A 46 -1.86 4.22 7.36
CA VAL A 46 -0.97 4.87 8.33
C VAL A 46 -0.58 3.91 9.46
N GLY A 47 -1.56 3.17 10.01
CA GLY A 47 -1.30 2.15 11.02
C GLY A 47 -0.41 1.02 10.51
N GLY A 48 -0.54 0.63 9.24
CA GLY A 48 0.32 -0.37 8.59
C GLY A 48 1.76 0.11 8.41
N ILE A 49 1.97 1.39 8.06
CA ILE A 49 3.30 2.00 7.98
C ILE A 49 3.95 2.01 9.36
N VAL A 50 3.25 2.49 10.38
CA VAL A 50 3.76 2.49 11.77
C VAL A 50 4.03 1.05 12.25
N GLY A 51 3.14 0.11 11.95
CA GLY A 51 3.28 -1.30 12.28
C GLY A 51 4.47 -1.95 11.58
N LEU A 52 4.79 -1.55 10.36
CA LEU A 52 5.97 -2.01 9.62
C LEU A 52 7.26 -1.49 10.29
N GLY A 53 7.29 -0.23 10.71
CA GLY A 53 8.42 0.31 11.46
C GLY A 53 8.65 -0.46 12.76
N ALA A 54 7.56 -0.75 13.50
CA ALA A 54 7.63 -1.58 14.71
C ALA A 54 8.07 -3.03 14.41
N ALA A 55 7.75 -3.56 13.22
CA ALA A 55 8.23 -4.87 12.79
C ALA A 55 9.75 -4.88 12.59
N PHE A 56 10.31 -3.86 11.94
CA PHE A 56 11.76 -3.75 11.77
C PHE A 56 12.48 -3.65 13.13
N ASP A 57 12.05 -2.73 13.98
CA ASP A 57 12.60 -2.54 15.33
C ASP A 57 12.55 -3.83 16.17
N ALA A 58 11.44 -4.56 16.14
CA ALA A 58 11.28 -5.79 16.91
C ALA A 58 12.04 -7.00 16.35
N THR A 59 12.44 -6.99 15.07
CA THR A 59 13.04 -8.16 14.40
C THR A 59 14.51 -7.97 14.03
N ILE A 60 14.99 -6.74 13.94
CA ILE A 60 16.36 -6.40 13.55
C ILE A 60 17.11 -5.84 14.76
N ASP A 61 17.63 -6.74 15.58
CA ASP A 61 18.49 -6.41 16.71
C ASP A 61 19.96 -6.38 16.26
N ARG A 62 20.38 -5.26 15.64
CA ARG A 62 21.74 -5.06 15.10
C ARG A 62 22.22 -3.64 15.25
N GLU A 63 23.45 -3.52 15.76
CA GLU A 63 24.20 -2.28 15.81
C GLU A 63 25.32 -2.30 14.76
N VAL A 64 25.48 -1.19 14.04
CA VAL A 64 26.60 -1.00 13.10
C VAL A 64 27.32 0.29 13.45
N THR A 65 28.64 0.19 13.63
CA THR A 65 29.48 1.36 13.83
C THR A 65 29.66 2.12 12.52
N VAL A 66 29.23 3.38 12.49
CA VAL A 66 29.38 4.31 11.36
C VAL A 66 30.12 5.57 11.76
N ASP A 67 30.59 6.32 10.78
CA ASP A 67 31.15 7.64 11.02
C ASP A 67 30.04 8.59 11.50
N ASN A 68 30.33 9.40 12.51
CA ASN A 68 29.36 10.28 13.12
C ASN A 68 29.02 11.44 12.17
N PRO A 69 27.80 11.50 11.61
CA PRO A 69 27.42 12.54 10.65
C PRO A 69 27.36 13.94 11.30
N ASP A 70 27.23 14.00 12.62
CA ASP A 70 27.20 15.26 13.36
C ASP A 70 28.59 15.79 13.72
N ARG A 71 29.66 15.03 13.42
CA ARG A 71 31.04 15.50 13.56
C ARG A 71 31.51 16.06 12.21
N PRO A 72 32.02 17.30 12.15
CA PRO A 72 32.64 17.83 10.95
C PRO A 72 33.84 16.96 10.51
N SER A 73 34.17 16.99 9.21
CA SER A 73 35.33 16.25 8.69
C SER A 73 36.61 16.67 9.41
N GLU A 74 37.59 15.77 9.51
CA GLU A 74 38.87 16.05 10.16
C GLU A 74 39.56 17.30 9.57
N THR A 75 39.51 17.45 8.25
CA THR A 75 39.98 18.65 7.53
C THR A 75 39.27 19.95 7.93
N THR A 76 37.99 19.87 8.29
CA THR A 76 37.22 21.02 8.76
C THR A 76 37.58 21.34 10.22
N CYS A 77 37.73 20.32 11.06
CA CYS A 77 38.16 20.49 12.45
C CYS A 77 39.59 21.04 12.56
N GLU A 78 40.51 20.64 11.69
CA GLU A 78 41.87 21.21 11.63
C GLU A 78 41.88 22.66 11.14
N SER A 79 40.90 23.05 10.30
CA SER A 79 40.82 24.40 9.71
C SER A 79 40.18 25.43 10.64
N PHE A 80 39.35 24.99 11.59
CA PHE A 80 38.64 25.84 12.54
C PHE A 80 39.04 25.44 13.96
N GLY A 81 39.90 26.25 14.60
CA GLY A 81 40.37 25.98 15.96
C GLY A 81 39.25 25.94 17.02
N ASP A 82 39.62 25.44 18.20
CA ASP A 82 38.73 25.06 19.31
C ASP A 82 37.72 26.13 19.77
N ASP A 83 37.99 27.42 19.54
CA ASP A 83 37.16 28.56 20.00
C ASP A 83 35.97 28.90 19.08
N SER A 84 35.59 28.01 18.15
CA SER A 84 34.46 28.21 17.23
C SER A 84 33.27 27.32 17.56
N LEU A 85 32.05 27.72 17.15
CA LEU A 85 30.85 26.86 17.24
C LEU A 85 31.03 25.51 16.52
N ILE A 86 32.00 25.42 15.61
CA ILE A 86 32.41 24.20 14.91
C ILE A 86 33.39 23.37 15.76
N GLY A 87 34.23 24.00 16.59
CA GLY A 87 35.14 23.34 17.52
C GLY A 87 34.42 22.46 18.54
N GLU A 88 33.31 22.94 19.12
CA GLU A 88 32.46 22.13 20.03
C GLU A 88 31.88 20.87 19.35
N GLN A 89 31.75 20.86 18.02
CA GLN A 89 31.26 19.71 17.26
C GLN A 89 32.40 18.73 16.91
N CYS A 90 33.65 19.18 16.96
CA CYS A 90 34.84 18.36 16.75
C CYS A 90 35.18 17.47 17.95
N ASP A 91 34.69 17.80 19.15
CA ASP A 91 34.79 16.97 20.36
C ASP A 91 33.86 15.74 20.35
N ARG A 92 32.92 15.66 19.40
CA ARG A 92 32.06 14.49 19.26
C ARG A 92 32.86 13.27 18.84
N PRO A 93 32.45 12.05 19.25
CA PRO A 93 33.13 10.82 18.82
C PRO A 93 33.10 10.70 17.29
N GLU A 94 34.20 10.24 16.71
CA GLU A 94 34.34 10.04 15.25
C GLU A 94 33.40 8.95 14.73
N ARG A 95 33.12 7.95 15.58
CA ARG A 95 32.35 6.76 15.26
C ARG A 95 31.23 6.60 16.28
N ILE A 96 30.03 6.28 15.80
CA ILE A 96 28.87 5.98 16.65
C ILE A 96 28.26 4.63 16.23
N ASP A 97 27.71 3.92 17.20
CA ASP A 97 26.94 2.71 16.94
C ASP A 97 25.49 3.09 16.64
N VAL A 98 24.99 2.66 15.49
CA VAL A 98 23.61 2.92 15.04
C VAL A 98 22.83 1.63 15.11
N ASP A 99 21.73 1.66 15.86
CA ASP A 99 20.69 0.63 15.85
C ASP A 99 19.95 0.67 14.52
N VAL A 100 20.10 -0.40 13.74
CA VAL A 100 19.52 -0.48 12.40
C VAL A 100 17.99 -0.63 12.46
N GLY A 101 17.46 -1.28 13.50
CA GLY A 101 16.02 -1.43 13.71
C GLY A 101 15.33 -0.09 13.98
N GLU A 102 15.86 0.70 14.90
CA GLU A 102 15.30 2.02 15.23
C GLU A 102 15.45 3.00 14.06
N GLU A 103 16.57 2.95 13.32
CA GLU A 103 16.76 3.81 12.14
C GLU A 103 15.77 3.45 11.02
N LEU A 104 15.52 2.16 10.77
CA LEU A 104 14.48 1.72 9.82
C LEU A 104 13.07 2.12 10.29
N ARG A 105 12.79 2.06 11.59
CA ARG A 105 11.53 2.52 12.17
C ARG A 105 11.33 4.01 11.93
N ARG A 106 12.37 4.80 12.18
CA ARG A 106 12.36 6.25 11.94
C ARG A 106 12.14 6.57 10.46
N ALA A 107 12.90 5.94 9.57
CA ALA A 107 12.75 6.09 8.12
C ALA A 107 11.34 5.68 7.64
N THR A 108 10.75 4.64 8.23
CA THR A 108 9.36 4.24 7.93
C THR A 108 8.36 5.31 8.37
N GLY A 109 8.63 5.99 9.49
CA GLY A 109 7.84 7.12 9.99
C GLY A 109 7.72 8.28 9.00
N ASP A 110 8.76 8.53 8.19
CA ASP A 110 8.74 9.58 7.16
C ASP A 110 7.69 9.31 6.06
N TYR A 111 7.25 8.05 5.93
CA TYR A 111 6.20 7.67 4.98
C TYR A 111 4.77 7.91 5.49
N VAL A 112 4.58 8.26 6.77
CA VAL A 112 3.24 8.48 7.34
C VAL A 112 2.47 9.56 6.58
N ALA A 113 3.14 10.64 6.17
CA ALA A 113 2.52 11.68 5.36
C ALA A 113 2.02 11.15 4.01
N TYR A 114 2.78 10.26 3.37
CA TYR A 114 2.35 9.61 2.12
C TYR A 114 1.14 8.70 2.35
N GLY A 115 1.07 7.97 3.46
CA GLY A 115 -0.14 7.20 3.80
C GLY A 115 -1.36 8.09 4.02
N LEU A 116 -1.18 9.19 4.76
CA LEU A 116 -2.26 10.11 5.14
C LEU A 116 -2.87 10.85 3.95
N PHE A 117 -2.03 11.35 3.02
CA PHE A 117 -2.50 12.13 1.88
C PHE A 117 -2.61 11.29 0.60
N GLY A 118 -1.78 10.27 0.44
CA GLY A 118 -1.74 9.43 -0.74
C GLY A 118 -3.05 8.67 -0.95
N VAL A 119 -3.66 8.12 0.11
CA VAL A 119 -4.92 7.37 -0.02
C VAL A 119 -6.08 8.25 -0.52
N PRO A 120 -6.39 9.43 0.08
CA PRO A 120 -7.42 10.32 -0.45
C PRO A 120 -7.14 10.84 -1.87
N ILE A 121 -5.87 11.15 -2.18
CA ILE A 121 -5.48 11.62 -3.51
C ILE A 121 -5.70 10.51 -4.55
N TRP A 122 -5.22 9.30 -4.29
CA TRP A 122 -5.40 8.16 -5.18
C TRP A 122 -6.86 7.78 -5.34
N TRP A 123 -7.65 7.84 -4.26
CA TRP A 123 -9.09 7.66 -4.34
C TRP A 123 -9.73 8.65 -5.31
N GLY A 124 -9.38 9.93 -5.23
CA GLY A 124 -9.87 10.97 -6.15
C GLY A 124 -9.46 10.70 -7.60
N ILE A 125 -8.18 10.39 -7.84
CA ILE A 125 -7.67 10.07 -9.19
C ILE A 125 -8.43 8.86 -9.76
N PHE A 126 -8.54 7.77 -8.99
CA PHE A 126 -9.20 6.56 -9.43
C PHE A 126 -10.69 6.78 -9.69
N ALA A 127 -11.39 7.51 -8.81
CA ALA A 127 -12.80 7.85 -8.99
C ALA A 127 -13.05 8.66 -10.26
N LEU A 128 -12.19 9.65 -10.56
CA LEU A 128 -12.30 10.46 -11.77
C LEU A 128 -11.97 9.67 -13.03
N ALA A 129 -10.94 8.81 -12.98
CA ALA A 129 -10.61 7.93 -14.09
C ALA A 129 -11.74 6.94 -14.36
N LEU A 130 -12.31 6.34 -13.30
CA LEU A 130 -13.46 5.44 -13.38
C LEU A 130 -14.68 6.16 -13.97
N HIS A 131 -14.96 7.39 -13.54
CA HIS A 131 -16.03 8.21 -14.10
C HIS A 131 -15.83 8.45 -15.60
N GLY A 132 -14.62 8.84 -16.00
CA GLY A 132 -14.25 9.04 -17.40
C GLY A 132 -14.44 7.77 -18.23
N GLY A 133 -13.95 6.63 -17.72
CA GLY A 133 -14.11 5.32 -18.36
C GLY A 133 -15.58 4.92 -18.53
N ALA A 134 -16.39 5.10 -17.49
CA ALA A 134 -17.83 4.83 -17.54
C ALA A 134 -18.55 5.73 -18.54
N ARG A 135 -18.19 7.03 -18.60
CA ARG A 135 -18.79 7.99 -19.55
C ARG A 135 -18.43 7.70 -20.99
N LEU A 136 -17.17 7.34 -21.27
CA LEU A 136 -16.74 6.91 -22.61
C LEU A 136 -17.46 5.64 -23.06
N ALA A 137 -17.85 4.79 -22.12
CA ALA A 137 -18.61 3.58 -22.34
C ALA A 137 -20.14 3.79 -22.43
N GLY A 138 -20.62 5.04 -22.37
CA GLY A 138 -22.04 5.38 -22.50
C GLY A 138 -22.84 5.39 -21.20
N GLY A 139 -22.20 5.25 -20.04
CA GLY A 139 -22.88 5.24 -18.75
C GLY A 139 -23.37 6.61 -18.30
N ASP A 140 -24.50 6.67 -17.60
CA ASP A 140 -25.24 7.90 -17.28
C ASP A 140 -25.06 8.41 -15.84
N GLY A 141 -24.44 7.60 -14.97
CA GLY A 141 -24.22 7.91 -13.55
C GLY A 141 -23.41 9.18 -13.27
N SER A 142 -23.53 9.71 -12.06
CA SER A 142 -22.86 10.94 -11.63
C SER A 142 -21.39 10.73 -11.26
N VAL A 143 -20.64 11.81 -11.12
CA VAL A 143 -19.25 11.74 -10.59
C VAL A 143 -19.25 11.20 -9.17
N GLY A 144 -20.23 11.61 -8.34
CA GLY A 144 -20.35 11.14 -6.96
C GLY A 144 -20.53 9.63 -6.86
N ASP A 145 -21.26 9.03 -7.80
CA ASP A 145 -21.40 7.56 -7.87
C ASP A 145 -20.05 6.87 -8.08
N SER A 146 -19.21 7.42 -8.97
CA SER A 146 -17.87 6.89 -9.21
C SER A 146 -16.97 6.99 -7.96
N PHE A 147 -17.09 8.07 -7.17
CA PHE A 147 -16.40 8.20 -5.87
C PHE A 147 -16.85 7.16 -4.85
N VAL A 148 -18.15 6.84 -4.80
CA VAL A 148 -18.70 5.80 -3.92
C VAL A 148 -18.18 4.42 -4.33
N ILE A 149 -18.21 4.11 -5.62
CA ILE A 149 -17.69 2.82 -6.14
C ILE A 149 -16.20 2.69 -5.82
N ALA A 150 -15.42 3.75 -6.07
CA ALA A 150 -14.00 3.80 -5.75
C ALA A 150 -13.73 3.58 -4.25
N ALA A 151 -14.53 4.17 -3.35
CA ALA A 151 -14.36 3.97 -1.91
C ALA A 151 -14.59 2.52 -1.49
N TRP A 152 -15.60 1.85 -2.04
CA TRP A 152 -15.84 0.43 -1.78
C TRP A 152 -14.74 -0.46 -2.35
N ALA A 153 -14.18 -0.11 -3.51
CA ALA A 153 -13.03 -0.82 -4.09
C ALA A 153 -11.76 -0.70 -3.24
N LEU A 154 -11.66 0.28 -2.33
CA LEU A 154 -10.54 0.36 -1.38
C LEU A 154 -10.68 -0.62 -0.20
N VAL A 155 -11.87 -1.11 0.13
CA VAL A 155 -12.05 -1.95 1.33
C VAL A 155 -11.19 -3.22 1.30
N PRO A 156 -11.09 -3.96 0.18
CA PRO A 156 -10.19 -5.11 0.08
C PRO A 156 -8.70 -4.77 0.28
N GLU A 157 -8.28 -3.51 0.13
CA GLU A 157 -6.89 -3.08 0.34
C GLU A 157 -6.45 -3.26 1.80
N ILE A 158 -7.37 -3.20 2.76
CA ILE A 158 -7.07 -3.45 4.17
C ILE A 158 -6.55 -4.88 4.35
N LEU A 159 -7.16 -5.84 3.65
CA LEU A 159 -6.70 -7.24 3.67
C LEU A 159 -5.34 -7.37 3.00
N ARG A 160 -5.13 -6.71 1.86
CA ARG A 160 -3.83 -6.71 1.16
C ARG A 160 -2.72 -6.15 2.04
N LEU A 161 -2.99 -5.02 2.71
CA LEU A 161 -2.07 -4.39 3.66
C LEU A 161 -1.73 -5.32 4.81
N ALA A 162 -2.74 -5.94 5.44
CA ALA A 162 -2.52 -6.88 6.53
C ALA A 162 -1.71 -8.11 6.09
N THR A 163 -2.00 -8.66 4.90
CA THR A 163 -1.22 -9.76 4.31
C THR A 163 0.21 -9.33 4.02
N GLY A 164 0.43 -8.13 3.48
CA GLY A 164 1.75 -7.56 3.23
C GLY A 164 2.57 -7.45 4.51
N LEU A 165 1.99 -6.86 5.56
CA LEU A 165 2.64 -6.72 6.86
C LEU A 165 2.98 -8.08 7.48
N ALA A 166 2.04 -9.02 7.44
CA ALA A 166 2.26 -10.37 7.95
C ALA A 166 3.37 -11.12 7.18
N ALA A 167 3.42 -10.97 5.86
CA ALA A 167 4.44 -11.58 5.03
C ALA A 167 5.83 -10.99 5.31
N VAL A 168 5.94 -9.66 5.44
CA VAL A 168 7.20 -9.01 5.80
C VAL A 168 7.65 -9.43 7.19
N TRP A 169 6.75 -9.37 8.19
CA TRP A 169 7.05 -9.86 9.54
C TRP A 169 7.56 -11.29 9.52
N TYR A 170 6.86 -12.19 8.82
CA TYR A 170 7.26 -13.59 8.71
C TYR A 170 8.63 -13.75 8.04
N ALA A 171 8.88 -13.04 6.94
CA ALA A 171 10.16 -13.08 6.24
C ALA A 171 11.32 -12.63 7.14
N LEU A 172 11.14 -11.54 7.88
CA LEU A 172 12.16 -11.01 8.79
C LEU A 172 12.37 -11.94 9.99
N SER A 173 11.30 -12.45 10.60
CA SER A 173 11.38 -13.35 11.76
C SER A 173 12.03 -14.70 11.47
N THR A 174 12.13 -15.08 10.20
CA THR A 174 12.72 -16.36 9.76
C THR A 174 14.07 -16.20 9.08
N ALA A 175 14.47 -14.96 8.78
CA ALA A 175 15.75 -14.67 8.13
C ALA A 175 16.87 -14.49 9.16
N THR A 176 18.05 -14.98 8.83
CA THR A 176 19.27 -14.67 9.59
C THR A 176 19.91 -13.42 8.99
N VAL A 177 19.70 -12.27 9.63
CA VAL A 177 20.39 -11.02 9.26
C VAL A 177 21.75 -11.03 9.95
N GLY A 178 22.81 -11.12 9.16
CA GLY A 178 24.19 -11.36 9.57
C GLY A 178 25.17 -10.23 9.25
N GLY A 179 24.83 -9.35 8.31
CA GLY A 179 25.73 -8.34 7.75
C GLY A 179 26.40 -7.42 8.79
N GLU A 180 27.65 -7.06 8.52
CA GLU A 180 28.48 -6.17 9.37
C GLU A 180 28.42 -4.70 8.93
N THR A 181 27.72 -4.40 7.83
CA THR A 181 27.55 -3.04 7.30
C THR A 181 26.08 -2.78 6.99
N ILE A 182 25.65 -1.52 7.04
CA ILE A 182 24.27 -1.12 6.67
C ILE A 182 23.88 -1.64 5.29
N ARG A 183 24.79 -1.58 4.31
CA ARG A 183 24.52 -2.07 2.95
C ARG A 183 24.32 -3.59 2.90
N ALA A 184 25.13 -4.35 3.65
CA ALA A 184 24.97 -5.80 3.73
C ALA A 184 23.63 -6.17 4.38
N ILE A 185 23.28 -5.53 5.50
CA ILE A 185 22.02 -5.73 6.20
C ILE A 185 20.83 -5.37 5.29
N ALA A 186 20.87 -4.24 4.61
CA ALA A 186 19.82 -3.83 3.67
C ALA A 186 19.62 -4.86 2.55
N ASN A 187 20.70 -5.39 1.98
CA ASN A 187 20.62 -6.43 0.94
C ASN A 187 20.00 -7.74 1.48
N GLU A 188 20.34 -8.12 2.71
CA GLU A 188 19.77 -9.32 3.36
C GLU A 188 18.29 -9.14 3.66
N ILE A 189 17.86 -7.98 4.14
CA ILE A 189 16.45 -7.63 4.35
C ILE A 189 15.68 -7.68 3.03
N VAL A 190 16.20 -7.05 1.98
CA VAL A 190 15.58 -7.07 0.65
C VAL A 190 15.48 -8.49 0.10
N ALA A 191 16.53 -9.31 0.27
CA ALA A 191 16.52 -10.71 -0.14
C ALA A 191 15.47 -11.53 0.64
N ALA A 192 15.38 -11.33 1.96
CA ALA A 192 14.40 -11.98 2.81
C ALA A 192 12.96 -11.66 2.38
N ILE A 193 12.64 -10.36 2.21
CA ILE A 193 11.33 -9.91 1.73
C ILE A 193 11.06 -10.44 0.31
N GLY A 194 12.08 -10.47 -0.55
CA GLY A 194 12.00 -11.01 -1.92
C GLY A 194 11.49 -12.45 -1.99
N THR A 195 11.72 -13.27 -0.95
CA THR A 195 11.17 -14.63 -0.88
C THR A 195 9.63 -14.66 -0.83
N MET A 196 8.99 -13.57 -0.39
CA MET A 196 7.54 -13.42 -0.31
C MET A 196 6.91 -12.86 -1.58
N GLN A 197 7.71 -12.55 -2.61
CA GLN A 197 7.22 -11.90 -3.82
C GLN A 197 6.08 -12.69 -4.48
N VAL A 198 6.25 -13.99 -4.70
CA VAL A 198 5.22 -14.83 -5.35
C VAL A 198 3.93 -14.90 -4.52
N PRO A 199 3.96 -15.24 -3.21
CA PRO A 199 2.77 -15.17 -2.37
C PRO A 199 2.05 -13.81 -2.40
N LEU A 200 2.81 -12.70 -2.36
CA LEU A 200 2.24 -11.35 -2.37
C LEU A 200 1.61 -10.97 -3.72
N ILE A 201 2.17 -11.44 -4.84
CA ILE A 201 1.55 -11.29 -6.16
C ILE A 201 0.23 -12.06 -6.21
N VAL A 202 0.19 -13.29 -5.70
CA VAL A 202 -1.06 -14.07 -5.65
C VAL A 202 -2.11 -13.39 -4.77
N ALA A 203 -1.72 -12.91 -3.59
CA ALA A 203 -2.61 -12.15 -2.71
C ALA A 203 -3.15 -10.88 -3.40
N SER A 204 -2.29 -10.14 -4.11
CA SER A 204 -2.67 -8.97 -4.89
C SER A 204 -3.66 -9.30 -6.01
N ALA A 205 -3.43 -10.39 -6.75
CA ALA A 205 -4.35 -10.85 -7.79
C ALA A 205 -5.75 -11.18 -7.23
N LEU A 206 -5.82 -11.82 -6.06
CA LEU A 206 -7.09 -12.11 -5.40
C LEU A 206 -7.83 -10.85 -4.96
N VAL A 207 -7.11 -9.89 -4.38
CA VAL A 207 -7.66 -8.59 -3.96
C VAL A 207 -8.21 -7.84 -5.18
N ILE A 208 -7.44 -7.77 -6.26
CA ILE A 208 -7.84 -7.12 -7.51
C ILE A 208 -9.07 -7.80 -8.13
N ALA A 209 -9.17 -9.14 -8.05
CA ALA A 209 -10.36 -9.86 -8.50
C ALA A 209 -11.62 -9.47 -7.69
N VAL A 210 -11.49 -9.29 -6.38
CA VAL A 210 -12.59 -8.82 -5.52
C VAL A 210 -12.95 -7.36 -5.87
N GLN A 211 -11.96 -6.49 -6.06
CA GLN A 211 -12.17 -5.10 -6.47
C GLN A 211 -12.89 -5.03 -7.82
N TRP A 212 -12.51 -5.87 -8.78
CA TRP A 212 -13.18 -5.95 -10.07
C TRP A 212 -14.68 -6.27 -9.90
N VAL A 213 -15.05 -7.25 -9.07
CA VAL A 213 -16.46 -7.57 -8.78
C VAL A 213 -17.21 -6.37 -8.17
N ILE A 214 -16.57 -5.64 -7.26
CA ILE A 214 -17.14 -4.44 -6.64
C ILE A 214 -17.38 -3.35 -7.69
N VAL A 215 -16.38 -3.07 -8.52
CA VAL A 215 -16.45 -2.03 -9.55
C VAL A 215 -17.49 -2.37 -10.61
N VAL A 216 -17.54 -3.61 -11.10
CA VAL A 216 -18.55 -4.03 -12.08
C VAL A 216 -19.95 -3.86 -11.55
N GLY A 217 -20.25 -4.38 -10.35
CA GLY A 217 -21.58 -4.23 -9.76
C GLY A 217 -21.96 -2.77 -9.50
N GLY A 218 -21.00 -1.93 -9.13
CA GLY A 218 -21.18 -0.48 -8.99
C GLY A 218 -21.50 0.21 -10.31
N LEU A 219 -20.77 -0.12 -11.37
CA LEU A 219 -21.00 0.41 -12.72
C LEU A 219 -22.36 -0.03 -13.28
N GLU A 220 -22.75 -1.29 -13.11
CA GLU A 220 -24.09 -1.77 -13.49
C GLU A 220 -25.20 -1.02 -12.74
N ALA A 221 -25.02 -0.80 -11.43
CA ALA A 221 -26.08 -0.23 -10.58
C ALA A 221 -26.20 1.29 -10.66
N ALA A 222 -25.09 2.01 -10.87
CA ALA A 222 -25.05 3.46 -10.75
C ALA A 222 -24.81 4.18 -12.08
N HIS A 223 -24.22 3.52 -13.07
CA HIS A 223 -23.98 4.06 -14.40
C HIS A 223 -24.80 3.37 -15.51
N ASP A 224 -25.71 2.46 -15.12
CA ASP A 224 -26.60 1.68 -16.01
C ASP A 224 -25.86 0.98 -17.17
N LEU A 225 -24.61 0.61 -16.95
CA LEU A 225 -23.82 -0.12 -17.93
C LEU A 225 -24.25 -1.59 -17.97
N ASP A 226 -24.29 -2.18 -19.17
CA ASP A 226 -24.43 -3.63 -19.27
C ASP A 226 -23.20 -4.33 -18.67
N ARG A 227 -23.40 -5.56 -18.19
CA ARG A 227 -22.37 -6.33 -17.50
C ARG A 227 -21.08 -6.51 -18.31
N GLY A 228 -21.19 -6.68 -19.63
CA GLY A 228 -20.03 -6.88 -20.49
C GLY A 228 -19.17 -5.63 -20.55
N THR A 229 -19.81 -4.50 -20.79
CA THR A 229 -19.17 -3.18 -20.83
C THR A 229 -18.60 -2.77 -19.47
N ALA A 230 -19.37 -2.92 -18.39
CA ALA A 230 -18.90 -2.68 -17.03
C ALA A 230 -17.69 -3.56 -16.68
N GLY A 231 -17.75 -4.84 -17.07
CA GLY A 231 -16.66 -5.81 -16.94
C GLY A 231 -15.39 -5.38 -17.66
N ALA A 232 -15.51 -4.85 -18.89
CA ALA A 232 -14.39 -4.38 -19.69
C ALA A 232 -13.74 -3.12 -19.09
N VAL A 233 -14.55 -2.12 -18.68
CA VAL A 233 -14.06 -0.90 -18.02
C VAL A 233 -13.33 -1.24 -16.72
N ALA A 234 -13.96 -2.03 -15.84
CA ALA A 234 -13.34 -2.49 -14.60
C ALA A 234 -12.08 -3.34 -14.87
N GLY A 235 -12.11 -4.16 -15.92
CA GLY A 235 -11.00 -5.02 -16.34
C GLY A 235 -9.77 -4.22 -16.75
N ALA A 236 -9.95 -3.13 -17.50
CA ALA A 236 -8.85 -2.25 -17.88
C ALA A 236 -8.14 -1.67 -16.65
N PHE A 237 -8.90 -1.20 -15.65
CA PHE A 237 -8.33 -0.70 -14.40
C PHE A 237 -7.70 -1.81 -13.55
N ALA A 238 -8.29 -3.01 -13.52
CA ALA A 238 -7.73 -4.16 -12.82
C ALA A 238 -6.37 -4.57 -13.41
N VAL A 239 -6.24 -4.57 -14.74
CA VAL A 239 -4.95 -4.83 -15.42
C VAL A 239 -3.92 -3.76 -15.06
N LEU A 240 -4.28 -2.49 -15.13
CA LEU A 240 -3.37 -1.39 -14.73
C LEU A 240 -2.94 -1.51 -13.27
N GLY A 241 -3.88 -1.77 -12.36
CA GLY A 241 -3.60 -1.98 -10.94
C GLY A 241 -2.70 -3.19 -10.69
N PHE A 242 -2.92 -4.29 -11.42
CA PHE A 242 -2.07 -5.47 -11.33
C PHE A 242 -0.66 -5.21 -11.83
N LEU A 243 -0.50 -4.50 -12.95
CA LEU A 243 0.81 -4.13 -13.48
C LEU A 243 1.57 -3.23 -12.50
N LEU A 244 0.89 -2.26 -11.88
CA LEU A 244 1.48 -1.42 -10.83
C LEU A 244 1.90 -2.21 -9.59
N ALA A 245 1.16 -3.27 -9.24
CA ALA A 245 1.47 -4.13 -8.10
C ALA A 245 2.57 -5.16 -8.38
N ALA A 246 2.90 -5.42 -9.65
CA ALA A 246 3.85 -6.44 -10.07
C ALA A 246 5.27 -5.90 -10.33
N VAL A 247 5.46 -4.58 -10.24
CA VAL A 247 6.75 -3.87 -10.39
C VAL A 247 7.28 -3.52 -9.01
#